data_AF-A0A1Q4V0D7-F1
#
_entry.id   AF-A0A1Q4V0D7-F1
#
_cell.length_a   1.000
_cell.length_b   1.000
_cell.length_c   1.000
_cell.angle_alpha   90.00
_cell.angle_beta   90.00
_cell.angle_gamma   90.00
#
_symmetry.space_group_name_H-M   'P 1'
#
loop_
_entity.id
_entity.type
_entity.pdbx_description
1 polymer ?
#
loop_
_entity_poly.entity_id
_entity_poly.type
_entity_poly.pdbx_seq_one_letter_code
_entity_poly.pdbx_strand_id
1 'polypeptide(L)'
;MWSTGFPVGSKTFPATIEGIRAALDTERLPEFEAEITGTPGHELTYAALRWGYPPEELAEEDALIADLKAAEKRSSDQGAEGA
;
A
#
# COMPACT_ATOMS: atom_id res chain seq x y z
N MET A 1 -16.56 -0.87 -0.65
CA MET A 1 -15.77 -0.61 0.56
C MET A 1 -15.22 -1.95 1.00
N TRP A 2 -13.90 -2.10 1.14
CA TRP A 2 -13.29 -3.37 1.58
C TRP A 2 -12.44 -3.09 2.82
N SER A 3 -12.33 -4.10 3.69
CA SER A 3 -11.64 -3.98 4.97
C SER A 3 -10.59 -5.07 5.09
N THR A 4 -9.40 -4.69 5.54
CA THR A 4 -8.33 -5.62 5.85
C THR A 4 -8.41 -6.01 7.32
N GLY A 5 -8.53 -7.31 7.59
CA GLY A 5 -8.45 -7.86 8.95
C GLY A 5 -7.00 -8.07 9.35
N PHE A 6 -6.29 -7.00 9.75
CA PHE A 6 -5.01 -7.14 10.41
C PHE A 6 -5.21 -7.21 11.94
N PRO A 7 -4.35 -7.92 12.69
CA PRO A 7 -4.44 -8.01 14.16
C PRO A 7 -4.34 -6.66 14.90
N VAL A 8 -3.99 -5.59 14.17
CA VAL A 8 -3.71 -4.24 14.68
C VAL A 8 -4.90 -3.27 14.44
N GLY A 9 -5.96 -3.71 13.76
CA GLY A 9 -7.16 -2.91 13.52
C GLY A 9 -7.75 -3.11 12.13
N SER A 10 -8.98 -2.62 11.92
CA SER A 10 -9.64 -2.60 10.61
C SER A 10 -9.51 -1.22 9.97
N LYS A 11 -8.85 -1.14 8.82
CA LYS A 11 -8.84 0.06 7.97
C LYS A 11 -9.82 -0.12 6.83
N THR A 12 -10.29 1.00 6.30
CA THR A 12 -11.27 0.99 5.23
C THR A 12 -10.82 1.80 4.05
N PHE A 13 -10.83 1.15 2.88
CA PHE A 13 -10.36 1.75 1.64
C PHE A 13 -11.49 1.89 0.63
N PRO A 14 -11.45 2.94 -0.21
CA PRO A 14 -12.35 3.05 -1.34
C PRO A 14 -12.16 1.85 -2.27
N ALA A 15 -13.26 1.20 -2.65
CA ALA A 15 -13.23 -0.05 -3.43
C ALA A 15 -13.50 0.17 -4.93
N THR A 16 -13.69 1.42 -5.35
CA THR A 16 -14.07 1.79 -6.72
C THR A 16 -13.24 2.97 -7.17
N ILE A 17 -13.03 3.08 -8.48
CA ILE A 17 -12.36 4.22 -9.13
C ILE A 17 -13.04 5.54 -8.72
N GLU A 18 -14.37 5.58 -8.73
CA GLU A 18 -15.13 6.76 -8.29
C GLU A 18 -14.92 7.07 -6.81
N GLY A 19 -14.81 6.05 -5.95
CA GLY A 19 -14.54 6.23 -4.53
C GLY A 19 -13.14 6.79 -4.28
N ILE A 20 -12.16 6.35 -5.07
CA ILE A 20 -10.79 6.87 -5.04
C ILE A 20 -10.77 8.32 -5.53
N ARG A 21 -11.44 8.60 -6.66
CA ARG A 21 -11.58 9.95 -7.23
C ARG A 21 -12.15 10.95 -6.22
N ALA A 22 -13.16 10.53 -5.46
CA ALA A 22 -13.79 11.37 -4.42
C ALA A 22 -12.90 11.59 -3.18
N ALA A 23 -11.92 10.72 -2.94
CA ALA A 23 -11.03 10.76 -1.79
C ALA A 23 -9.69 11.46 -2.08
N LEU A 24 -9.34 11.68 -3.35
CA LEU A 24 -8.08 12.32 -3.75
C LEU A 24 -8.17 13.85 -3.70
N ASP A 25 -7.07 14.46 -3.27
CA ASP A 25 -6.89 15.91 -3.33
C ASP A 25 -6.78 16.41 -4.78
N THR A 26 -7.14 17.68 -4.99
CA THR A 26 -7.17 18.32 -6.32
C THR A 26 -5.83 18.29 -7.04
N GLU A 27 -4.72 18.26 -6.31
CA GLU A 27 -3.36 18.20 -6.87
C GLU A 27 -3.01 16.82 -7.44
N ARG A 28 -3.54 15.75 -6.83
CA ARG A 28 -3.24 14.35 -7.20
C ARG A 28 -4.25 13.76 -8.18
N LEU A 29 -5.42 14.38 -8.30
CA LEU A 29 -6.48 13.96 -9.20
C LEU A 29 -6.02 13.86 -10.68
N PRO A 30 -5.26 14.81 -11.25
CA PRO A 30 -4.82 14.71 -12.65
C PRO A 30 -3.87 13.53 -12.90
N GLU A 31 -3.02 13.20 -11.94
CA GLU A 31 -2.10 12.06 -12.03
C GLU A 31 -2.85 10.73 -12.01
N PHE A 32 -3.85 10.61 -11.12
CA PHE A 32 -4.74 9.47 -11.07
C PHE A 32 -5.50 9.27 -12.39
N GLU A 33 -6.11 10.32 -12.94
CA GLU A 33 -6.85 10.22 -14.21
C GLU A 33 -5.94 9.80 -15.38
N ALA A 34 -4.70 10.29 -15.41
CA ALA A 34 -3.73 9.91 -16.42
C ALA A 34 -3.37 8.41 -16.33
N GLU A 35 -3.14 7.88 -15.12
CA GLU A 35 -2.85 6.46 -14.93
C GLU A 35 -4.05 5.59 -15.29
N ILE A 36 -5.26 5.93 -14.83
CA ILE A 36 -6.48 5.16 -15.15
C ILE A 36 -6.77 5.16 -16.65
N THR A 37 -6.60 6.28 -17.33
CA THR A 37 -6.84 6.38 -18.78
C THR A 37 -5.79 5.60 -19.59
N GLY A 38 -4.54 5.56 -19.12
CA GLY A 38 -3.44 4.86 -19.80
C GLY A 38 -3.33 3.37 -19.50
N THR A 39 -4.00 2.89 -18.45
CA THR A 39 -3.86 1.51 -17.98
C THR A 39 -4.75 0.53 -18.76
N PRO A 40 -4.22 -0.59 -19.29
CA PRO A 40 -5.04 -1.64 -19.88
C PRO A 40 -6.08 -2.19 -18.90
N GLY A 41 -7.28 -2.50 -19.38
CA GLY A 41 -8.42 -2.86 -18.50
C GLY A 41 -8.17 -4.05 -17.55
N HIS A 42 -7.28 -4.98 -17.89
CA HIS A 42 -6.93 -6.13 -17.04
C HIS A 42 -5.97 -5.77 -15.88
N GLU A 43 -5.31 -4.62 -15.95
CA GLU A 43 -4.42 -4.09 -14.91
C GLU A 43 -5.09 -3.00 -14.07
N LEU A 44 -6.22 -2.46 -14.56
CA LEU A 44 -6.94 -1.31 -14.01
C LEU A 44 -7.25 -1.45 -12.52
N THR A 45 -7.61 -2.66 -12.08
CA THR A 45 -7.92 -2.94 -10.67
C THR A 45 -6.71 -2.69 -9.77
N TYR A 46 -5.52 -3.16 -10.16
CA TYR A 46 -4.31 -2.99 -9.36
C TYR A 46 -3.80 -1.56 -9.40
N ALA A 47 -3.88 -0.91 -10.58
CA ALA A 47 -3.55 0.51 -10.70
C ALA A 47 -4.44 1.34 -9.77
N ALA A 48 -5.77 1.17 -9.82
CA ALA A 48 -6.69 1.89 -8.94
C ALA A 48 -6.43 1.62 -7.44
N LEU A 49 -6.17 0.37 -7.06
CA LEU A 49 -5.90 0.02 -5.65
C LEU A 49 -4.70 0.78 -5.06
N ARG A 50 -3.66 1.04 -5.85
CA ARG A 50 -2.48 1.81 -5.39
C ARG A 50 -2.86 3.23 -4.94
N TRP A 51 -3.84 3.85 -5.58
CA TRP A 51 -4.33 5.19 -5.23
C TRP A 51 -5.33 5.20 -4.09
N GLY A 52 -5.93 4.04 -3.78
CA GLY A 52 -6.82 3.89 -2.64
C GLY A 52 -6.08 3.83 -1.30
N TYR A 53 -4.75 3.69 -1.30
CA TYR A 53 -3.91 3.69 -0.11
C TYR A 53 -3.40 5.09 0.23
N PRO A 54 -3.61 5.61 1.46
CA PRO A 54 -3.04 6.87 1.88
C PRO A 54 -1.50 6.79 1.93
N PRO A 55 -0.77 7.85 1.51
CA PRO A 55 0.69 7.86 1.51
C PRO A 55 1.33 7.57 2.87
N GLU A 56 0.71 8.06 3.95
CA GLU A 56 1.14 7.82 5.32
C GLU A 56 1.11 6.33 5.68
N GLU A 57 0.14 5.59 5.16
CA GLU A 57 0.03 4.16 5.43
C GLU A 57 1.06 3.33 4.67
N LEU A 58 1.42 3.77 3.45
CA LEU A 58 2.53 3.16 2.70
C LEU A 58 3.86 3.36 3.43
N ALA A 59 4.09 4.55 4.00
CA ALA A 59 5.30 4.83 4.76
C ALA A 59 5.38 4.02 6.07
N GLU A 60 4.26 3.85 6.78
CA GLU A 60 4.16 2.99 7.96
C GLU A 60 4.44 1.52 7.62
N GLU A 61 3.89 1.02 6.52
CA GLU A 61 4.11 -0.34 6.03
C GLU A 61 5.58 -0.56 5.62
N ASP A 62 6.18 0.37 4.89
CA ASP A 62 7.59 0.31 4.48
C ASP A 62 8.54 0.29 5.68
N ALA A 63 8.26 1.12 6.71
CA ALA A 63 9.03 1.15 7.94
C ALA A 63 8.94 -0.19 8.70
N LEU A 64 7.74 -0.76 8.81
CA LEU A 64 7.52 -2.07 9.43
C LEU A 64 8.27 -3.18 8.69
N ILE A 65 8.23 -3.18 7.35
CA ILE A 65 8.95 -4.16 6.52
C ILE A 65 10.46 -4.03 6.71
N ALA A 66 10.99 -2.81 6.79
CA ALA A 66 12.41 -2.56 7.02
C ALA A 66 12.87 -3.10 8.39
N ASP A 67 12.08 -2.85 9.44
CA ASP A 67 12.35 -3.35 10.79
C ASP A 67 12.33 -4.89 10.87
N LEU A 68 11.36 -5.52 10.21
CA LEU A 68 11.26 -6.98 10.11
C LEU A 68 12.48 -7.58 9.41
N LYS A 69 12.90 -7.02 8.27
CA LYS A 69 14.11 -7.46 7.54
C LYS A 69 15.36 -7.31 8.40
N ALA A 70 15.47 -6.22 9.16
CA ALA A 70 16.59 -6.00 10.07
C ALA A 70 16.58 -6.97 11.26
N ALA A 71 15.41 -7.33 11.78
CA ALA A 71 15.27 -8.34 12.82
C ALA A 71 15.66 -9.74 12.33
N GLU A 72 15.22 -10.13 11.14
CA GLU A 72 15.58 -11.40 10.49
C GLU A 72 17.10 -11.50 10.29
N LYS A 73 17.72 -10.43 9.76
CA LYS A 73 19.18 -10.37 9.58
C LYS A 73 19.95 -10.54 10.90
N ARG A 74 19.54 -9.85 11.96
CA ARG A 74 20.16 -10.00 13.31
C ARG A 74 20.02 -11.42 13.85
N SER A 75 18.87 -12.06 13.64
CA SER A 75 18.65 -13.46 14.03
C SER A 75 19.56 -14.42 13.26
N SER A 76 19.80 -14.15 11.97
CA SER A 76 20.69 -14.96 11.13
C SER A 76 22.16 -14.80 11.52
N ASP A 77 22.60 -13.58 11.85
CA ASP A 77 23.98 -13.31 12.26
C ASP A 77 24.30 -13.94 13.64
N GLN A 78 23.34 -13.95 14.58
CA GLN A 78 23.49 -14.63 15.87
C GLN A 78 23.52 -16.17 15.76
N GLY A 79 22.91 -16.74 14.72
CA GLY A 79 22.99 -18.18 14.44
C GLY A 79 24.33 -18.60 13.84
N ALA A 80 25.07 -17.68 13.22
CA ALA A 80 26.36 -17.95 12.57
C ALA A 80 27.56 -17.84 13.54
N GLU A 81 27.47 -17.06 14.62
CA GLU A 81 28.52 -16.94 15.64
C GLU A 81 28.52 -18.07 16.70
N GLY A 82 27.50 -18.95 16.66
CA GLY A 82 27.32 -20.06 17.62
C GLY A 82 27.59 -21.47 17.08
N ALA A 83 28.13 -21.62 15.86
CA ALA A 83 28.45 -22.90 15.21
C ALA A 83 29.95 -23.03 14.94
#